data_AF-A0A4R5UB06-F1
#
_entry.id   AF-A0A4R5UB06-F1
#
_cell.length_a   1.000
_cell.length_b   1.000
_cell.length_c   1.000
_cell.angle_alpha   90.00
_cell.angle_beta   90.00
_cell.angle_gamma   90.00
#
_symmetry.space_group_name_H-M   'P 1'
#
loop_
_entity.id
_entity.type
_entity.pdbx_description
1 polymer ?
#
loop_
_entity_poly.entity_id
_entity_poly.type
_entity_poly.pdbx_seq_one_letter_code
_entity_poly.pdbx_strand_id
1 'polypeptide(L)'
;MSNIKEFSISANGDRWSLDSIGGETVVLHQANQPSGGHQTRIALAEFLEERVGKPEHAALLQILGHSRHEIKDELNNGEPGTH
;
A
#
# COMPACT_ATOMS: atom_id res chain seq x y z
N MET A 1 -7.94 10.48 -8.16
CA MET A 1 -6.93 10.88 -7.15
C MET A 1 -6.08 9.65 -6.89
N SER A 2 -4.77 9.74 -7.10
CA SER A 2 -3.83 8.68 -6.72
C SER A 2 -3.63 8.72 -5.22
N ASN A 3 -3.93 7.62 -4.53
CA ASN A 3 -3.77 7.53 -3.08
C ASN A 3 -2.55 6.66 -2.76
N ILE A 4 -1.42 7.31 -2.48
CA ILE A 4 -0.17 6.65 -2.12
C ILE A 4 -0.11 6.52 -0.60
N LYS A 5 -0.04 5.28 -0.08
CA LYS A 5 0.05 4.98 1.36
C LYS A 5 1.27 4.12 1.63
N GLU A 6 2.25 4.69 2.34
CA GLU A 6 3.42 3.94 2.81
C GLU A 6 2.98 2.89 3.84
N PHE A 7 3.47 1.66 3.70
CA PHE A 7 3.05 0.55 4.55
C PHE A 7 4.19 -0.25 5.18
N SER A 8 5.40 -0.15 4.64
CA SER A 8 6.54 -0.91 5.15
C SER A 8 7.86 -0.27 4.79
N ILE A 9 8.82 -0.44 5.70
CA ILE A 9 10.21 -0.09 5.49
C ILE A 9 11.03 -1.35 5.76
N SER A 10 11.73 -1.87 4.75
CA SER A 10 12.62 -3.01 4.93
C SER A 10 13.84 -2.61 5.76
N ALA A 11 14.45 -3.59 6.44
CA ALA A 11 15.65 -3.37 7.25
C ALA A 11 16.83 -2.77 6.45
N ASN A 12 16.87 -2.97 5.13
CA ASN A 12 17.88 -2.39 4.24
C ASN A 12 17.63 -0.92 3.87
N GLY A 13 16.55 -0.31 4.40
CA GLY A 13 16.16 1.07 4.11
C GLY A 13 15.28 1.23 2.86
N ASP A 14 14.86 0.13 2.23
CA ASP A 14 13.86 0.18 1.16
C ASP A 14 12.51 0.58 1.71
N ARG A 15 11.84 1.52 1.05
CA ARG A 15 10.47 1.92 1.40
C ARG A 15 9.47 1.29 0.44
N TRP A 16 8.35 0.88 0.99
CA TRP A 16 7.26 0.24 0.29
C TRP A 16 5.98 1.05 0.49
N SER A 17 5.39 1.46 -0.63
CA SER A 17 4.17 2.24 -0.66
C SER A 17 3.15 1.59 -1.58
N LEU A 18 1.88 1.66 -1.20
CA LEU A 18 0.76 1.21 -2.01
C LEU A 18 0.22 2.41 -2.76
N ASP A 19 0.17 2.34 -4.08
CA ASP A 19 -0.46 3.36 -4.92
C ASP A 19 -1.74 2.77 -5.52
N SER A 20 -2.86 3.40 -5.20
CA SER A 20 -4.17 3.02 -5.72
C SER A 20 -4.67 4.11 -6.67
N ILE A 21 -4.73 3.80 -7.96
CA ILE A 21 -5.18 4.71 -9.01
C ILE A 21 -6.35 4.09 -9.74
N GLY A 22 -7.53 4.71 -9.66
CA GLY A 22 -8.67 4.34 -10.51
C GLY A 22 -9.21 2.92 -10.32
N GLY A 23 -8.86 2.24 -9.22
CA GLY A 23 -9.23 0.84 -8.95
C GLY A 23 -8.09 -0.16 -9.17
N GLU A 24 -6.96 0.27 -9.72
CA GLU A 24 -5.75 -0.53 -9.84
C GLU A 24 -4.83 -0.25 -8.65
N THR A 25 -4.31 -1.31 -8.04
CA THR A 25 -3.38 -1.23 -6.92
C THR A 25 -2.01 -1.68 -7.38
N VAL A 26 -1.01 -0.82 -7.21
CA VAL A 26 0.40 -1.11 -7.53
C VAL A 26 1.27 -0.85 -6.31
N VAL A 27 2.33 -1.63 -6.17
CA VAL A 27 3.31 -1.48 -5.11
C VAL A 27 4.48 -0.66 -5.64
N LEU A 28 4.75 0.47 -5.00
CA LEU A 28 5.91 1.30 -5.22
C LEU A 28 7.02 0.84 -4.26
N HIS A 29 8.10 0.34 -4.84
CA HIS A 29 9.34 0.06 -4.14
C HIS A 29 10.30 1.23 -4.37
N GLN A 30 10.75 1.87 -3.30
CA GLN A 30 11.80 2.87 -3.37
C GLN A 30 13.05 2.33 -2.71
N ALA A 31 14.07 2.09 -3.53
CA ALA A 31 15.38 1.67 -3.08
C ALA A 31 16.03 2.78 -2.26
N ASN A 32 16.80 2.39 -1.25
CA ASN A 32 17.46 3.34 -0.37
C ASN A 32 18.55 4.15 -1.10
N GLN A 33 18.95 5.30 -0.55
CA GLN A 33 19.81 6.29 -1.22
C GLN A 33 21.16 5.73 -1.74
N PRO A 34 21.92 4.91 -0.98
CA PRO A 34 23.11 4.21 -1.48
C PRO A 34 22.83 3.16 -2.57
N SER A 35 21.59 2.66 -2.72
CA SER A 35 21.18 1.82 -3.84
C SER A 35 20.78 2.62 -5.10
N GLY A 36 20.95 3.95 -5.08
CA GLY A 36 20.65 4.82 -6.22
C GLY A 36 19.25 5.40 -6.23
N GLY A 37 18.44 5.19 -5.17
CA GLY A 37 17.12 5.82 -5.05
C GLY A 37 16.10 5.38 -6.10
N HIS A 38 16.34 4.24 -6.77
CA HIS A 38 15.46 3.77 -7.83
C HIS A 38 14.07 3.46 -7.29
N GLN A 39 13.06 4.02 -7.97
CA GLN A 39 11.68 3.70 -7.72
C GLN A 39 11.21 2.68 -8.76
N THR A 40 10.82 1.51 -8.28
CA THR A 40 10.24 0.44 -9.10
C THR A 40 8.76 0.35 -8.81
N ARG A 41 7.96 0.17 -9.87
CA ARG A 41 6.53 -0.09 -9.76
C ARG A 41 6.31 -1.57 -10.03
N ILE A 42 5.66 -2.25 -9.11
CA ILE A 42 5.42 -3.68 -9.17
C ILE A 42 3.91 -3.89 -9.09
N ALA A 43 3.35 -4.71 -9.98
CA ALA A 43 1.93 -5.04 -9.89
C ALA A 43 1.67 -5.75 -8.56
N LEU A 44 0.51 -5.47 -7.94
CA LEU A 44 0.17 -6.09 -6.66
C LEU A 44 0.21 -7.62 -6.73
N ALA A 45 -0.29 -8.20 -7.83
CA ALA A 45 -0.27 -9.63 -8.06
C ALA A 45 1.17 -10.18 -8.09
N GLU A 46 2.05 -9.58 -8.89
CA GLU A 46 3.46 -9.99 -8.98
C GLU A 46 4.17 -9.87 -7.61
N PHE A 47 3.90 -8.79 -6.87
CA PHE A 47 4.48 -8.61 -5.54
C PHE A 47 4.05 -9.70 -4.55
N LEU A 48 2.78 -10.11 -4.58
CA LEU A 48 2.26 -11.17 -3.73
C LEU A 48 2.89 -12.52 -4.06
N GLU A 49 3.13 -12.80 -5.34
CA GLU A 49 3.78 -14.03 -5.79
C GLU A 49 5.28 -14.05 -5.47
N GLU A 50 6.01 -12.97 -5.76
CA GLU A 50 7.47 -12.90 -5.56
C GLU A 50 7.90 -12.81 -4.10
N ARG A 51 7.05 -12.24 -3.22
CA ARG A 51 7.41 -11.96 -1.82
C ARG A 51 6.67 -12.81 -0.81
N VAL A 52 6.11 -13.92 -1.25
CA VAL A 52 5.48 -14.91 -0.35
C VAL A 52 6.44 -15.29 0.79
N GLY A 53 5.96 -15.15 2.04
CA GLY A 53 6.74 -15.47 3.24
C GLY A 53 7.67 -14.37 3.76
N LYS A 54 7.73 -13.19 3.14
CA LYS A 54 8.49 -12.04 3.67
C LYS A 54 7.67 -11.16 4.62
N PRO A 55 8.30 -10.44 5.56
CA PRO A 55 7.57 -9.54 6.46
C PRO A 55 6.86 -8.41 5.70
N GLU A 56 7.42 -7.93 4.59
CA GLU A 56 6.74 -6.97 3.71
C GLU A 56 5.39 -7.49 3.18
N HIS A 57 5.29 -8.79 2.88
CA HIS A 57 4.05 -9.42 2.42
C HIS A 57 2.98 -9.43 3.52
N ALA A 58 3.36 -9.74 4.76
CA ALA A 58 2.44 -9.69 5.90
C ALA A 58 1.94 -8.26 6.17
N ALA A 59 2.81 -7.26 6.06
CA ALA A 59 2.43 -5.86 6.23
C ALA A 59 1.51 -5.35 5.10
N LEU A 60 1.77 -5.75 3.87
CA LEU A 60 0.88 -5.47 2.74
C LEU A 60 -0.52 -6.05 2.96
N LEU A 61 -0.62 -7.31 3.38
CA LEU A 61 -1.90 -7.97 3.68
C LEU A 61 -2.67 -7.26 4.79
N GLN A 62 -1.98 -6.73 5.80
CA GLN A 62 -2.61 -5.93 6.87
C GLN A 62 -3.25 -4.67 6.30
N ILE A 63 -2.55 -3.95 5.41
CA ILE A 63 -3.08 -2.71 4.81
C ILE A 63 -4.22 -2.99 3.82
N LEU A 64 -4.11 -4.04 2.99
CA LEU A 64 -5.21 -4.46 2.12
C LEU A 64 -6.45 -4.91 2.92
N GLY A 65 -6.22 -5.59 4.05
CA GLY A 65 -7.27 -5.94 5.01
C GLY A 65 -7.92 -4.69 5.64
N HIS A 66 -7.12 -3.67 5.94
CA HIS A 66 -7.58 -2.39 6.49
C HIS A 66 -8.34 -1.54 5.46
N SER A 67 -7.86 -1.44 4.22
CA SER A 67 -8.54 -0.72 3.15
C SER A 67 -9.94 -1.27 2.87
N ARG A 68 -10.16 -2.58 3.02
CA ARG A 68 -11.52 -3.14 2.87
C ARG A 68 -12.47 -2.76 4.01
N HIS A 69 -11.93 -2.35 5.16
CA HIS A 69 -12.70 -1.84 6.29
C HIS A 69 -12.90 -0.32 6.18
N GLU A 70 -11.84 0.44 5.87
CA GLU A 70 -11.87 1.91 5.83
C GLU A 70 -12.76 2.47 4.70
N ILE A 71 -12.92 1.77 3.58
CA ILE A 71 -13.88 2.17 2.51
C ILE A 71 -15.34 2.05 2.99
N LYS A 72 -15.63 1.27 4.04
CA LYS A 72 -16.99 1.21 4.61
C LYS A 72 -17.27 2.39 5.54
N ASP A 73 -16.26 2.95 6.20
CA ASP A 73 -16.41 4.08 7.13
C ASP A 73 -16.55 5.42 6.41
N GLU A 74 -15.83 5.64 5.30
CA GLU A 74 -15.93 6.88 4.51
C GLU A 74 -17.22 6.99 3.70
N LEU A 75 -17.91 5.87 3.44
CA LEU A 75 -19.22 5.84 2.79
C LEU A 75 -20.40 5.85 3.78
N ASN A 76 -20.14 5.74 5.10
CA ASN A 76 -21.19 5.77 6.14
C ASN A 76 -21.23 7.08 6.95
N ASN A 77 -20.18 7.90 6.96
CA ASN A 77 -20.19 9.22 7.60
C ASN A 77 -20.82 10.28 6.66
N GLY A 78 -22.13 10.17 6.43
CA GLY A 78 -22.89 11.08 5.58
C GLY A 78 -24.24 11.53 6.15
N GLU A 79 -24.55 11.27 7.42
CA GLU A 79 -25.79 11.76 8.04
C GLU A 79 -25.51 12.90 9.03
N PRO A 80 -25.74 14.17 8.66
CA PRO A 80 -25.90 15.24 9.64
C PRO A 80 -27.25 15.06 10.34
N GLY A 81 -27.25 14.38 11.48
CA GLY A 81 -28.38 14.39 12.41
C GLY A 81 -28.62 15.81 12.91
N THR A 82 -29.57 16.50 12.28
CA THR A 82 -30.13 17.75 12.78
C THR A 82 -31.08 17.42 13.91
N HIS A 83 -30.78 17.88 15.12
CA HIS A 83 -31.72 18.02 16.22
C HIS A 83 -31.70 19.47 16.71
#